data_AF-A0A1Q6R533-F1
#
_entry.id   AF-A0A1Q6R533-F1
#
_cell.length_a   1.000
_cell.length_b   1.000
_cell.length_c   1.000
_cell.angle_alpha   90.00
_cell.angle_beta   90.00
_cell.angle_gamma   90.00
#
_symmetry.space_group_name_H-M   'P 1'
#
loop_
_entity.id
_entity.type
_entity.pdbx_description
1 polymer ?
#
loop_
_entity_poly.entity_id
_entity_poly.type
_entity_poly.pdbx_seq_one_letter_code
_entity_poly.pdbx_strand_id
1 'polypeptide(L)' 'MKKYIVSGKTTAFISVEIEAESKEEAIKKAYEECSFVNNSGWDKLIRTSIACDDEVEYTQAEEIN' A
#
# COMPACT_ATOMS: atom_id res chain seq x y z
N MET A 1 -15.63 21.41 20.61
CA MET A 1 -15.35 20.11 19.95
C MET A 1 -13.85 20.05 19.68
N LYS A 2 -13.22 18.91 19.94
CA LYS A 2 -11.79 18.68 19.72
C LYS A 2 -11.58 17.89 18.42
N LYS A 3 -10.41 18.01 17.80
CA LYS A 3 -10.04 17.27 16.58
C LYS A 3 -9.03 16.19 16.92
N TYR A 4 -9.06 15.08 16.20
CA TYR A 4 -8.14 13.96 16.41
C TYR A 4 -7.61 13.44 15.07
N ILE A 5 -6.36 13.00 15.05
CA ILE A 5 -5.82 12.12 14.01
C ILE A 5 -5.97 10.69 14.53
N VAL A 6 -6.53 9.81 13.71
CA VAL A 6 -6.68 8.38 14.03
C VAL A 6 -5.82 7.58 13.06
N SER A 7 -4.95 6.75 13.60
CA SER A 7 -4.02 5.91 12.84
C SER A 7 -4.38 4.44 13.05
N GLY A 8 -4.30 3.66 11.98
CA GLY A 8 -4.58 2.24 11.99
C GLY A 8 -3.66 1.45 11.07
N LYS A 9 -3.83 0.13 11.10
CA LYS A 9 -3.13 -0.83 10.24
C LYS A 9 -4.16 -1.55 9.40
N THR A 10 -3.79 -1.88 8.18
CA THR A 10 -4.61 -2.69 7.28
C THR A 10 -3.72 -3.50 6.35
N THR A 11 -4.25 -4.59 5.81
CA THR A 11 -3.57 -5.42 4.81
C THR A 11 -3.89 -4.86 3.43
N ALA A 12 -2.86 -4.55 2.64
CA ALA A 12 -3.04 -4.17 1.24
C ALA A 12 -2.78 -5.36 0.33
N PHE A 13 -3.69 -5.57 -0.63
CA PHE A 13 -3.45 -6.50 -1.73
C PHE A 13 -2.92 -5.73 -2.94
N ILE A 14 -1.84 -6.23 -3.52
CA ILE A 14 -1.13 -5.60 -4.63
C ILE A 14 -1.19 -6.54 -5.83
N SER A 15 -1.54 -5.99 -6.99
CA SER A 15 -1.44 -6.67 -8.28
C SER A 15 -0.65 -5.80 -9.25
N VAL A 16 0.28 -6.44 -9.95
CA VAL A 16 1.17 -5.80 -10.93
C VAL A 16 1.23 -6.65 -12.19
N GLU A 17 1.19 -6.00 -13.35
CA GLU A 17 1.41 -6.63 -14.66
C GLU A 17 2.85 -6.35 -15.08
N ILE A 18 3.64 -7.42 -15.30
CA ILE A 18 5.07 -7.33 -15.58
C ILE A 18 5.43 -8.31 -16.70
N GLU A 19 6.18 -7.82 -17.68
CA GLU A 19 6.81 -8.66 -18.70
C GLU A 19 8.08 -9.33 -18.14
N ALA A 20 8.12 -10.67 -18.19
CA ALA A 20 9.23 -11.49 -17.72
C ALA A 20 9.32 -12.80 -18.50
N GLU A 21 10.53 -13.34 -18.62
CA GLU A 21 10.80 -14.60 -19.32
C GLU A 21 10.48 -15.82 -18.44
N SER A 22 10.39 -15.63 -17.12
CA SER A 22 10.07 -16.69 -16.16
C SER A 22 9.28 -16.20 -14.94
N LYS A 23 8.66 -17.15 -14.22
CA LYS A 23 7.97 -16.86 -12.96
C LYS A 23 8.91 -16.30 -11.89
N GLU A 24 10.12 -16.82 -11.80
CA GLU A 24 11.11 -16.37 -10.81
C GLU A 24 11.56 -14.94 -11.09
N GLU A 25 11.80 -14.62 -12.36
CA GLU A 25 12.11 -13.26 -12.80
C GLU A 25 10.94 -12.30 -12.56
N ALA A 26 9.69 -12.73 -12.85
CA ALA A 26 8.50 -11.92 -12.60
C ALA A 26 8.36 -11.54 -11.11
N ILE A 27 8.61 -12.49 -10.20
CA ILE A 27 8.57 -12.25 -8.75
C ILE A 27 9.69 -11.30 -8.32
N LYS A 28 10.91 -11.49 -8.84
CA LYS A 28 12.04 -10.61 -8.52
C LYS A 28 11.76 -9.17 -8.98
N LYS A 29 11.29 -8.99 -10.22
CA LYS A 29 10.88 -7.69 -10.76
C LYS A 29 9.74 -7.07 -9.93
N ALA A 30 8.76 -7.86 -9.50
CA ALA A 30 7.67 -7.37 -8.64
C ALA A 30 8.17 -6.82 -7.29
N TYR A 31 9.16 -7.47 -6.66
CA TYR A 31 9.77 -6.95 -5.42
C TYR A 31 10.60 -5.68 -5.65
N GLU A 32 11.33 -5.59 -6.76
CA GLU A 32 12.07 -4.38 -7.15
C GLU A 32 11.10 -3.20 -7.36
N GLU A 33 9.97 -3.42 -8.04
CA GLU A 33 8.94 -2.40 -8.24
C GLU A 33 8.21 -2.02 -6.92
N CYS A 34 7.97 -2.98 -6.03
CA CYS A 34 7.32 -2.72 -4.75
C CYS A 34 8.20 -1.90 -3.78
N SER A 35 9.52 -1.92 -3.95
CA SER A 35 10.45 -1.11 -3.15
C SER A 35 10.37 0.40 -3.43
N PHE A 36 9.84 0.78 -4.61
CA PHE A 36 9.66 2.17 -5.04
C PHE A 36 8.36 2.83 -4.54
N VAL A 37 7.49 2.11 -3.82
CA VAL A 37 6.24 2.67 -3.25
C VAL A 37 6.53 3.58 -2.03
N ASN A 38 7.79 3.97 -1.82
CA ASN A 38 8.15 5.12 -1.00
C ASN A 38 7.83 6.42 -1.76
N ASN A 39 6.58 6.86 -1.60
CA ASN A 39 6.14 8.25 -1.68
C ASN A 39 6.26 8.93 -3.07
N SER A 40 5.10 9.16 -3.72
CA SER A 40 4.79 10.26 -4.68
C SER A 40 4.80 10.05 -6.22
N GLY A 41 4.99 8.85 -6.78
CA GLY A 41 5.02 8.67 -8.25
C GLY A 41 3.89 7.80 -8.83
N TRP A 42 2.99 8.39 -9.62
CA TRP A 42 1.91 7.69 -10.36
C TRP A 42 2.38 7.06 -11.70
N ASP A 43 3.69 6.94 -11.92
CA ASP A 43 4.23 6.61 -13.26
C ASP A 43 4.31 5.11 -13.59
N LYS A 44 3.94 4.21 -12.68
CA LYS A 44 3.79 2.78 -12.95
C LYS A 44 2.48 2.24 -12.36
N LEU A 45 1.76 1.44 -13.15
CA LEU A 45 0.42 0.91 -12.83
C LEU A 45 0.49 -0.17 -11.74
N ILE A 46 0.89 0.20 -10.53
CA ILE A 46 0.66 -0.62 -9.33
C ILE A 46 -0.78 -0.37 -8.92
N ARG A 47 -1.65 -1.36 -9.12
CA ARG A 47 -3.03 -1.29 -8.60
C ARG A 47 -3.00 -1.73 -7.14
N THR A 48 -2.98 -0.75 -6.25
CA THR A 48 -3.26 -0.96 -4.83
C THR A 48 -4.73 -0.66 -4.58
N SER A 49 -5.46 -1.65 -4.08
CA SER A 49 -6.82 -1.42 -3.59
C SER A 49 -6.77 -1.57 -2.09
N ILE A 50 -6.90 -0.44 -1.38
CA ILE A 50 -7.17 -0.44 0.06
C ILE A 50 -8.66 -0.22 0.18
N ALA A 51 -9.41 -1.30 0.36
CA ALA A 51 -10.79 -1.18 0.80
C ALA A 51 -10.74 -0.87 2.31
N CYS A 52 -11.08 0.36 2.69
CA CYS A 52 -11.30 0.72 4.09
C CYS A 52 -12.62 0.09 4.54
N ASP A 53 -12.58 -1.21 4.76
CA ASP A 53 -13.67 -2.00 5.33
C ASP A 53 -13.35 -2.33 6.81
N ASP A 54 -14.12 -3.22 7.44
CA ASP A 54 -13.94 -3.71 8.81
C ASP A 54 -12.53 -4.31 9.10
N GLU A 55 -11.68 -4.48 8.09
CA GLU A 55 -10.30 -4.97 8.19
C GLU A 55 -9.28 -3.90 8.62
N VAL A 56 -9.69 -2.65 8.79
CA VAL A 56 -8.80 -1.59 9.32
C VAL A 56 -8.81 -1.62 10.86
N GLU A 57 -7.70 -2.04 11.46
CA GLU A 57 -7.51 -1.99 12.90
C GLU A 57 -6.92 -0.63 13.32
N TYR A 58 -7.73 0.25 13.92
CA TYR A 58 -7.26 1.50 14.49
C TYR A 58 -6.49 1.26 15.80
N THR A 59 -5.23 1.66 15.85
CA THR A 59 -4.34 1.37 16.99
C THR A 59 -4.01 2.60 17.82
N GLN A 60 -4.28 3.82 17.31
CA GLN A 60 -3.90 5.06 17.99
C GLN A 60 -4.81 6.23 17.60
N ALA A 61 -5.03 7.14 18.55
CA ALA A 61 -5.63 8.44 18.30
C ALA A 61 -4.86 9.54 19.06
N GLU A 62 -4.60 10.67 18.39
CA GLU A 62 -3.90 11.83 18.96
C GLU A 62 -4.74 13.09 18.78
N GLU A 63 -4.89 13.90 19.84
CA GLU A 63 -5.62 15.18 19.79
C GLU A 63 -4.79 16.23 19.03
N ILE A 64 -5.43 16.93 18.08
CA ILE A 64 -4.83 18.05 17.37
C ILE A 64 -5.12 19.31 18.17
N ASN A 65 -4.07 19.90 18.75
CA ASN A 65 -4.11 21.21 19.42
C ASN A 65 -4.09 22.36 18.42
#